data_AF-A0A949EM41-F1
#
_entry.id   AF-A0A949EM41-F1
#
_cell.length_a   1.000
_cell.length_b   1.000
_cell.length_c   1.000
_cell.angle_alpha   90.00
_cell.angle_beta   90.00
_cell.angle_gamma   90.00
#
_symmetry.space_group_name_H-M   'P 1'
#
loop_
_entity.id
_entity.type
_entity.pdbx_description
1 polymer ?
#
loop_
_entity_poly.entity_id
_entity_poly.type
_entity_poly.pdbx_seq_one_letter_code
_entity_poly.pdbx_strand_id
1 'polypeptide(L)'
;MNKYRIDRQELLNTISGWDGFLKRKVHLIACGGTALTLLGIKPSTKDIDLIVPNLSEYKYLMSTLEQLGYKPATGSGWRRGDGFVFEFFRGKAVHTTELLESPLDNRNHSLIKELSYIYLG
;
A
#
# COMPACT_ATOMS: atom_id res chain seq x y z
N MET A 1 1.30 -20.80 14.22
CA MET A 1 0.85 -19.54 14.86
C MET A 1 0.48 -18.58 13.74
N ASN A 2 -0.76 -18.07 13.70
CA ASN A 2 -1.13 -17.05 12.73
C ASN A 2 -0.42 -15.74 13.10
N LYS A 3 0.50 -15.30 12.25
CA LYS A 3 1.18 -14.02 12.42
C LYS A 3 0.17 -12.89 12.17
N TYR A 4 0.02 -11.99 13.14
CA TYR A 4 -1.00 -10.92 13.11
C TYR A 4 -0.42 -9.51 12.90
N ARG A 5 0.91 -9.41 12.76
CA ARG A 5 1.62 -8.16 12.50
C ARG A 5 2.70 -8.38 11.47
N ILE A 6 2.86 -7.41 10.58
CA ILE A 6 3.89 -7.40 9.55
C ILE A 6 4.99 -6.43 9.95
N ASP A 7 6.25 -6.86 9.86
CA ASP A 7 7.39 -5.97 10.03
C ASP A 7 7.78 -5.25 8.74
N ARG A 8 8.76 -4.36 8.82
CA ARG A 8 9.26 -3.58 7.68
C ARG A 8 9.74 -4.47 6.53
N GLN A 9 10.48 -5.53 6.83
CA GLN A 9 11.10 -6.36 5.79
C GLN A 9 10.05 -7.18 5.06
N GLU A 10 9.11 -7.77 5.79
CA GLU A 10 8.01 -8.53 5.22
C GLU A 10 7.09 -7.66 4.35
N LEU A 11 6.79 -6.44 4.81
CA LEU A 11 5.99 -5.48 4.04
C LEU A 11 6.69 -5.10 2.74
N LEU A 12 7.98 -4.76 2.79
CA LEU A 12 8.76 -4.45 1.59
C LEU A 12 8.89 -5.65 0.66
N ASN A 13 9.01 -6.88 1.19
CA ASN A 13 9.03 -8.10 0.39
C ASN A 13 7.69 -8.33 -0.32
N THR A 14 6.57 -8.08 0.36
CA THR A 14 5.23 -8.22 -0.23
C THR A 14 5.02 -7.23 -1.37
N ILE A 15 5.35 -5.95 -1.14
CA ILE A 15 5.26 -4.90 -2.16
C ILE A 15 6.20 -5.21 -3.34
N SER A 16 7.43 -5.66 -3.06
CA SER A 16 8.37 -6.06 -4.12
C SER A 16 7.87 -7.27 -4.92
N GLY A 17 7.13 -8.17 -4.27
CA GLY A 17 6.46 -9.30 -4.92
C GLY A 17 5.40 -8.84 -5.93
N TRP A 18 4.65 -7.77 -5.64
CA TRP A 18 3.69 -7.20 -6.59
C TRP A 18 4.39 -6.60 -7.82
N ASP A 19 5.50 -5.89 -7.62
CA ASP A 19 6.28 -5.23 -8.68
C ASP A 19 6.60 -6.18 -9.84
N GLY A 20 6.96 -7.43 -9.54
CA GLY A 20 7.28 -8.45 -10.54
C GLY A 20 6.13 -8.87 -11.47
N PHE A 21 4.87 -8.53 -11.13
CA PHE A 21 3.69 -8.80 -11.95
C PHE A 21 3.14 -7.54 -12.64
N LEU A 22 3.65 -6.36 -12.27
CA LEU A 22 3.21 -5.12 -12.87
C LEU A 22 3.88 -4.90 -14.23
N LYS A 23 3.19 -4.15 -15.09
CA LYS A 23 3.63 -3.77 -16.45
C LYS A 23 3.54 -2.25 -16.69
N ARG A 24 3.08 -1.50 -15.69
CA ARG A 24 2.97 -0.05 -15.69
C ARG A 24 3.14 0.47 -14.26
N LYS A 25 3.55 1.73 -14.14
CA LYS A 25 3.83 2.37 -12.85
C LYS A 25 2.58 2.44 -11.97
N VAL A 26 2.80 2.28 -10.67
CA VAL A 26 1.82 2.45 -9.59
C VAL A 26 2.50 3.21 -8.45
N HIS A 27 1.90 4.31 -8.04
CA HIS A 27 2.32 5.12 -6.91
C HIS A 27 1.53 4.73 -5.67
N LEU A 28 2.27 4.36 -4.62
CA LEU A 28 1.76 4.01 -3.31
C LEU A 28 2.33 4.99 -2.31
N ILE A 29 1.48 5.56 -1.46
CA ILE A 29 1.91 6.40 -0.34
C ILE A 29 1.44 5.74 0.94
N ALA A 30 2.38 5.32 1.78
CA ALA A 30 2.06 4.73 3.07
C ALA A 30 1.57 5.82 4.05
N CYS A 31 0.57 5.48 4.86
CA CYS A 31 0.09 6.37 5.91
C CYS A 31 -0.10 5.63 7.23
N GLY A 32 -0.37 6.38 8.30
CA GLY A 32 -0.66 5.83 9.63
C GLY A 32 0.45 4.91 10.16
N GLY A 33 0.05 3.78 10.75
CA GLY A 33 0.98 2.81 11.32
C GLY A 33 1.94 2.19 10.30
N THR A 34 1.50 2.11 9.04
CA THR A 34 2.28 1.56 7.91
C THR A 34 3.49 2.44 7.61
N ALA A 35 3.29 3.76 7.51
CA ALA A 35 4.37 4.72 7.32
C ALA A 35 5.38 4.65 8.47
N LEU A 36 4.90 4.63 9.72
CA LEU A 36 5.77 4.54 10.91
C LEU A 36 6.60 3.26 10.92
N THR A 37 6.06 2.14 10.42
CA THR A 37 6.82 0.89 10.30
C THR A 37 7.83 0.92 9.17
N LEU A 38 7.50 1.47 8.01
CA LEU A 38 8.44 1.61 6.89
C LEU A 38 9.61 2.56 7.21
N LEU A 39 9.34 3.61 7.98
CA LEU A 39 10.34 4.57 8.47
C LEU A 39 11.19 4.05 9.65
N GLY A 40 10.90 2.84 10.16
CA GLY A 40 11.64 2.26 11.29
C GLY A 40 11.32 2.89 12.66
N ILE A 41 10.29 3.72 12.75
CA ILE A 41 9.82 4.34 14.00
C ILE A 41 9.07 3.30 14.85
N LYS A 42 8.32 2.40 14.21
CA LYS A 42 7.53 1.35 14.86
C LYS A 42 7.95 -0.04 14.36
N PRO A 43 8.13 -1.05 15.22
CA PRO A 43 8.68 -2.35 14.79
C PRO A 43 7.78 -3.13 13.84
N SER A 44 6.46 -2.96 13.91
CA SER A 44 5.48 -3.65 13.05
C SER A 44 4.11 -3.00 13.08
N THR A 45 3.28 -3.26 12.08
CA THR A 45 1.87 -2.84 12.01
C THR A 45 0.93 -4.03 11.85
N LYS A 46 -0.34 -3.85 12.22
CA LYS A 46 -1.41 -4.85 12.04
C LYS A 46 -2.13 -4.61 10.72
N ASP A 47 -2.60 -3.38 10.56
CA ASP A 47 -3.31 -2.91 9.39
C ASP A 47 -2.31 -2.23 8.44
N ILE A 48 -2.40 -2.53 7.14
CA ILE A 48 -1.55 -1.95 6.10
C ILE A 48 -2.36 -0.95 5.30
N ASP A 49 -1.99 0.31 5.36
CA ASP A 49 -2.71 1.46 4.84
C ASP A 49 -1.88 2.12 3.73
N LEU A 50 -2.39 2.07 2.50
CA LEU A 50 -1.73 2.60 1.31
C LEU A 50 -2.68 3.50 0.54
N ILE A 51 -2.26 4.72 0.23
CA ILE A 51 -2.93 5.61 -0.70
C ILE A 51 -2.42 5.33 -2.10
N VAL A 52 -3.34 5.21 -3.07
CA VAL A 52 -3.07 5.13 -4.51
C VAL A 52 -3.59 6.43 -5.15
N PRO A 53 -2.74 7.46 -5.32
CA PRO A 53 -3.19 8.81 -5.66
C PRO A 53 -3.80 8.90 -7.06
N ASN A 54 -3.33 8.07 -7.99
CA ASN A 54 -3.84 8.02 -9.36
C ASN A 54 -4.97 6.99 -9.48
N LEU A 55 -6.17 7.42 -9.88
CA LEU A 55 -7.34 6.55 -10.00
C LEU A 55 -7.20 5.46 -11.06
N SER A 56 -6.43 5.71 -12.13
CA SER A 56 -6.17 4.70 -13.16
C SER A 56 -5.20 3.62 -12.66
N GLU A 57 -4.22 4.00 -11.85
CA GLU A 57 -3.29 3.09 -11.19
C GLU A 57 -4.01 2.27 -10.10
N TYR A 58 -4.93 2.88 -9.36
CA TYR A 58 -5.78 2.15 -8.40
C TYR A 58 -6.56 1.04 -9.09
N LYS A 59 -7.32 1.36 -10.15
CA LYS A 59 -8.10 0.35 -10.90
C LYS A 59 -7.20 -0.76 -11.43
N TYR A 60 -6.03 -0.40 -11.93
CA TYR A 60 -5.05 -1.36 -12.40
C TYR A 60 -4.56 -2.28 -11.27
N LEU A 61 -4.07 -1.69 -10.18
CA LEU A 61 -3.54 -2.43 -9.06
C LEU A 61 -4.57 -3.42 -8.51
N MET A 62 -5.82 -3.00 -8.33
CA MET A 62 -6.88 -3.89 -7.83
C MET A 62 -7.09 -5.08 -8.76
N SER A 63 -7.14 -4.86 -10.08
CA SER A 63 -7.27 -5.95 -11.05
C SER A 63 -6.09 -6.92 -11.04
N THR A 64 -4.87 -6.41 -10.82
CA THR A 64 -3.67 -7.25 -10.71
C THR A 64 -3.66 -8.03 -9.40
N LEU A 65 -3.99 -7.39 -8.27
CA LEU A 65 -4.05 -8.07 -6.97
C LEU A 65 -5.11 -9.18 -6.97
N GLU A 66 -6.26 -8.97 -7.63
CA GLU A 66 -7.28 -10.01 -7.82
C GLU A 66 -6.71 -11.23 -8.56
N GLN A 67 -5.98 -11.02 -9.67
CA GLN A 67 -5.29 -12.09 -10.40
C GLN A 67 -4.23 -12.80 -9.56
N LEU A 68 -3.61 -12.10 -8.62
CA LEU A 68 -2.66 -12.66 -7.66
C LEU A 68 -3.32 -13.39 -6.49
N GLY A 69 -4.65 -13.51 -6.49
CA GLY A 69 -5.43 -14.24 -5.50
C GLY A 69 -5.83 -13.40 -4.28
N TYR A 70 -5.61 -12.09 -4.28
CA TYR A 70 -6.18 -11.22 -3.27
C TYR A 70 -7.69 -11.14 -3.47
N LYS A 71 -8.42 -11.10 -2.35
CA LYS A 71 -9.87 -10.98 -2.34
C LYS A 71 -10.29 -9.78 -1.49
N PRO A 72 -11.43 -9.14 -1.81
CA PRO A 72 -12.04 -8.17 -0.94
C PRO A 72 -12.22 -8.72 0.49
N ALA A 73 -11.89 -7.89 1.47
CA ALA A 73 -12.14 -8.10 2.88
C ALA A 73 -13.21 -7.09 3.34
N THR A 74 -13.06 -6.52 4.53
CA THR A 74 -13.94 -5.46 5.05
C THR A 74 -13.52 -4.10 4.52
N GLY A 75 -14.47 -3.21 4.21
CA GLY A 75 -14.16 -1.83 3.80
C GLY A 75 -13.39 -1.76 2.47
N SER A 76 -12.25 -1.07 2.46
CA SER A 76 -11.32 -0.96 1.33
C SER A 76 -10.22 -2.04 1.36
N GLY A 77 -10.33 -3.01 2.28
CA GLY A 77 -9.31 -4.00 2.55
C GLY A 77 -9.26 -5.14 1.54
N TRP A 78 -8.05 -5.58 1.21
CA TRP A 78 -7.76 -6.74 0.38
C TRP A 78 -6.82 -7.69 1.13
N ARG A 79 -7.05 -9.00 1.02
CA ARG A 79 -6.25 -10.03 1.71
C ARG A 79 -5.96 -11.23 0.83
N ARG A 80 -4.85 -11.93 1.09
CA ARG A 80 -4.48 -13.16 0.36
C ARG A 80 -3.86 -14.21 1.27
N GLY A 81 -4.67 -15.04 1.93
CA GLY A 81 -4.26 -16.29 2.59
C GLY A 81 -3.23 -16.20 3.73
N ASP A 82 -2.45 -15.12 3.80
CA ASP A 82 -1.37 -14.78 4.72
C ASP A 82 -1.88 -14.07 5.98
N GLY A 83 -3.15 -13.69 5.99
CA GLY A 83 -3.83 -13.10 7.13
C GLY A 83 -3.68 -11.57 7.25
N PHE A 84 -2.95 -10.93 6.34
CA PHE A 84 -2.79 -9.48 6.32
C PHE A 84 -3.87 -8.81 5.48
N VAL A 85 -4.33 -7.64 5.93
CA VAL A 85 -5.30 -6.80 5.22
C VAL A 85 -4.59 -5.54 4.75
N PHE A 86 -4.65 -5.31 3.44
CA PHE A 86 -4.14 -4.12 2.78
C PHE A 86 -5.33 -3.23 2.41
N GLU A 87 -5.46 -2.11 3.10
CA GLU A 87 -6.41 -1.05 2.82
C GLU A 87 -5.82 -0.14 1.73
N PHE A 88 -6.51 -0.07 0.58
CA PHE A 88 -6.12 0.79 -0.53
C PHE A 88 -7.06 1.99 -0.64
N PHE A 89 -6.56 3.14 -0.25
CA PHE A 89 -7.25 4.42 -0.33
C PHE A 89 -7.07 5.04 -1.71
N ARG A 90 -8.16 5.50 -2.34
CA ARG A 90 -8.13 6.02 -3.71
C ARG A 90 -7.99 7.54 -3.73
N GLY A 91 -7.10 8.07 -4.57
CA GLY A 91 -6.95 9.51 -4.73
C GLY A 91 -6.32 10.16 -3.49
N LYS A 92 -7.02 11.15 -2.93
CA LYS A 92 -6.58 11.90 -1.74
C LYS A 92 -7.42 11.63 -0.48
N ALA A 93 -8.35 10.67 -0.53
CA ALA A 93 -9.24 10.38 0.59
C ALA A 93 -8.75 9.19 1.42
N VAL A 94 -8.60 9.38 2.73
CA VAL A 94 -8.29 8.33 3.71
C VAL A 94 -9.46 8.24 4.69
N HIS A 95 -10.17 7.12 4.66
CA HIS A 95 -11.45 6.95 5.35
C HIS A 95 -12.45 8.09 5.05
N THR A 96 -12.82 8.87 6.06
CA THR A 96 -13.75 10.02 5.97
C THR A 96 -13.03 11.35 5.79
N THR A 97 -11.69 11.35 5.75
CA THR A 97 -10.86 12.56 5.67
C THR A 97 -10.21 12.66 4.29
N GLU A 98 -10.02 13.87 3.80
CA GLU A 98 -9.36 14.15 2.53
C GLU A 98 -8.12 15.00 2.76
N LEU A 99 -7.03 14.69 2.06
CA LEU A 99 -5.84 15.54 2.04
C LEU A 99 -6.14 16.85 1.30
N LEU A 100 -5.56 17.94 1.75
CA LEU A 100 -5.74 19.26 1.12
C LEU A 100 -5.13 19.28 -0.30
N GLU A 101 -3.96 18.65 -0.44
CA GLU A 101 -3.17 18.61 -1.66
C GLU A 101 -2.90 17.17 -2.08
N SER A 102 -2.34 16.99 -3.29
CA SER A 102 -1.95 15.65 -3.72
C SER A 102 -0.78 15.17 -2.86
N PRO A 103 -0.81 13.91 -2.40
CA PRO A 103 0.33 13.32 -1.70
C PRO A 103 1.51 13.06 -2.64
N LEU A 104 1.38 13.31 -3.95
CA LEU A 104 2.50 13.26 -4.91
C LEU A 104 3.15 14.63 -5.16
N ASP A 105 2.56 15.72 -4.64
CA ASP A 105 3.15 17.05 -4.79
C ASP A 105 4.46 17.14 -4.00
N ASN A 106 5.39 17.97 -4.49
CA ASN A 106 6.73 18.05 -3.93
C ASN A 106 6.71 18.37 -2.42
N ARG A 107 7.35 17.50 -1.63
CA ARG A 107 7.46 17.53 -0.15
C ARG A 107 6.22 17.04 0.61
N ASN A 108 5.18 16.56 -0.06
CA ASN A 108 3.99 16.00 0.61
C ASN A 108 4.15 14.52 1.01
N HIS A 109 5.25 13.88 0.62
CA HIS A 109 5.64 12.52 0.99
C HIS A 109 7.17 12.38 1.07
N SER A 110 7.62 11.25 1.64
CA SER A 110 9.04 10.87 1.69
C SER A 110 9.24 9.57 0.93
N LEU A 111 10.15 9.55 -0.05
CA LEU A 111 10.44 8.32 -0.79
C LEU A 111 10.97 7.23 0.16
N ILE A 112 10.28 6.10 0.21
CA ILE A 112 10.70 4.90 0.96
C ILE A 112 11.46 3.94 0.06
N LYS A 113 10.91 3.64 -1.12
CA LYS A 113 11.52 2.70 -2.07
C LYS A 113 10.97 2.95 -3.48
N GLU A 114 11.85 2.91 -4.47
CA GLU A 114 11.45 2.87 -5.87
C GLU A 114 11.90 1.56 -6.52
N LEU A 115 10.97 0.92 -7.21
CA LEU A 115 11.14 -0.32 -7.97
C LEU A 115 10.84 -0.08 -9.47
N SER A 116 10.84 -1.14 -10.26
CA SER A 116 10.61 -1.05 -11.71
C SER A 116 9.26 -0.43 -12.03
N TYR A 117 8.22 -0.82 -11.29
CA TYR A 117 6.83 -0.41 -11.50
C TYR A 117 6.17 0.15 -10.24
N ILE A 118 6.73 -0.02 -9.06
CA ILE A 118 6.20 0.57 -7.83
C ILE A 118 7.05 1.75 -7.37
N TYR A 119 6.40 2.88 -7.20
CA TYR A 119 6.89 3.99 -6.40
C TYR A 119 6.25 3.91 -5.02
N LEU A 120 7.04 3.74 -3.95
CA LEU A 120 6.57 3.71 -2.57
C LEU A 120 7.09 4.93 -1.81
N GLY A 121 6.17 5.82 -1.45
CA GLY A 121 6.41 6.99 -0.59
C GLY A 121 5.65 6.96 0.71
#